data_AF-A0ABD0UEN3-F1
#
_entry.id   AF-A0ABD0UEN3-F1
#
_cell.length_a   1.000
_cell.length_b   1.000
_cell.length_c   1.000
_cell.angle_alpha   90.00
_cell.angle_beta   90.00
_cell.angle_gamma   90.00
#
_symmetry.space_group_name_H-M   'P 1'
#
loop_
_entity.id
_entity.type
_entity.pdbx_description
1 polymer ?
#
loop_
_entity_poly.entity_id
_entity_poly.type
_entity_poly.pdbx_seq_one_letter_code
_entity_poly.pdbx_strand_id
1 'polypeptide(L)'
;MANQEYMPGFVDFLPKMAKRIGTNGLLEELCEGFYHLVDAERGLITLESLKKNARRLGLGELGEEQAVEMLRACLDLVNPVNPDLANPEAGKS
;
A
#
# COMPACT_ATOMS: atom_id res chain seq x y z
N MET A 1 27.35 -17.92 15.63
CA MET A 1 26.96 -16.52 15.36
C MET A 1 25.71 -16.59 14.52
N ALA A 2 24.59 -16.07 15.01
CA ALA A 2 23.31 -16.15 14.32
C ALA A 2 23.42 -15.40 12.99
N ASN A 3 23.16 -16.10 11.89
CA ASN A 3 23.09 -15.52 10.56
C ASN A 3 21.75 -14.78 10.48
N GLN A 4 21.74 -13.53 10.92
CA GLN A 4 20.58 -12.66 10.80
C GLN A 4 20.51 -12.29 9.32
N GLU A 5 19.75 -13.04 8.53
CA GLU A 5 19.42 -12.68 7.15
C GLU A 5 18.80 -11.28 7.19
N TYR A 6 19.58 -10.30 6.77
CA TYR A 6 19.13 -8.95 6.52
C TYR A 6 18.14 -9.04 5.36
N MET A 7 16.86 -9.22 5.66
CA MET A 7 15.79 -8.95 4.71
C MET A 7 16.01 -7.50 4.27
N PRO A 8 16.41 -7.24 3.01
CA PRO A 8 16.55 -5.87 2.57
C PRO A 8 15.18 -5.23 2.76
N GLY A 9 15.14 -4.17 3.56
CA GLY A 9 13.91 -3.40 3.75
C GLY A 9 13.32 -3.00 2.41
N PHE A 10 12.03 -2.66 2.39
CA PHE A 10 11.36 -2.16 1.20
C PHE A 10 12.25 -1.16 0.45
N VAL A 11 12.59 -1.48 -0.80
CA VAL A 11 13.38 -0.59 -1.65
C VAL A 11 12.41 0.32 -2.40
N ASP A 12 12.41 1.59 -2.04
CA ASP A 12 11.58 2.58 -2.72
C ASP A 12 12.15 2.92 -4.10
N PHE A 13 11.41 2.56 -5.15
CA PHE A 13 11.74 2.87 -6.53
C PHE A 13 11.06 4.14 -7.05
N LEU A 14 10.15 4.75 -6.29
CA LEU A 14 9.40 5.95 -6.71
C LEU A 14 10.33 7.09 -7.12
N PRO A 15 11.42 7.43 -6.40
CA PRO A 15 12.32 8.50 -6.84
C PRO A 15 13.01 8.20 -8.19
N LYS A 16 13.36 6.94 -8.43
CA LYS A 16 13.96 6.50 -9.71
C LYS A 16 12.93 6.54 -10.84
N MET A 17 11.69 6.15 -10.57
CA MET A 17 10.59 6.24 -11.53
C MET A 17 10.29 7.70 -11.87
N ALA A 18 10.10 8.57 -10.87
CA ALA A 18 9.89 10.01 -11.08
C ALA A 18 11.00 10.66 -11.92
N LYS A 19 12.27 10.27 -11.70
CA LYS A 19 13.40 10.74 -12.51
C LYS A 19 13.31 10.30 -13.98
N ARG A 20 12.73 9.14 -14.25
CA ARG A 20 12.65 8.53 -15.59
C ARG A 20 11.41 8.99 -16.38
N ILE A 21 10.24 9.02 -15.75
CA ILE A 21 8.95 9.30 -16.41
C ILE A 21 8.31 10.63 -15.99
N GLY A 22 8.96 11.38 -15.10
CA GLY A 22 8.42 12.60 -14.53
C GLY A 22 7.39 12.33 -13.41
N THR A 23 7.12 13.34 -12.58
CA THR A 23 6.17 13.22 -11.47
C THR A 23 4.75 12.95 -11.96
N ASN A 24 4.30 13.63 -13.00
CA ASN A 24 2.96 13.41 -13.56
C ASN A 24 2.81 12.01 -14.14
N GLY A 25 3.80 11.54 -14.91
CA GLY A 25 3.80 10.18 -15.43
C GLY A 25 3.82 9.13 -14.31
N LEU A 26 4.57 9.38 -13.24
CA LEU A 26 4.54 8.50 -12.07
C LEU A 26 3.15 8.45 -11.42
N LEU A 27 2.50 9.60 -11.22
CA LEU A 27 1.16 9.65 -10.63
C LEU A 27 0.13 8.93 -11.51
N GLU A 28 0.20 9.11 -12.83
CA GLU A 28 -0.68 8.43 -13.79
C GLU A 28 -0.50 6.91 -13.71
N GLU A 29 0.73 6.41 -13.80
CA GLU A 29 1.03 4.97 -13.69
C GLU A 29 0.60 4.38 -12.35
N LEU A 30 0.76 5.12 -11.24
CA LEU A 30 0.27 4.70 -9.93
C LEU A 30 -1.26 4.62 -9.92
N CYS A 31 -1.96 5.65 -10.40
CA CYS A 31 -3.42 5.68 -10.46
C CYS A 31 -3.96 4.52 -11.28
N GLU A 32 -3.42 4.27 -12.47
CA GLU A 32 -3.83 3.14 -13.32
C GLU A 32 -3.54 1.80 -12.64
N GLY A 33 -2.38 1.65 -12.01
CA GLY A 33 -2.02 0.47 -11.23
C GLY A 33 -3.02 0.18 -10.11
N PHE A 34 -3.44 1.19 -9.35
CA PHE A 34 -4.45 1.04 -8.29
C PHE A 34 -5.85 0.81 -8.85
N TYR A 35 -6.22 1.45 -9.96
CA TYR A 35 -7.51 1.23 -10.62
C TYR A 35 -7.69 -0.24 -11.02
N HIS A 36 -6.63 -0.90 -11.47
CA HIS A 36 -6.65 -2.34 -11.77
C HIS A 36 -6.81 -3.24 -10.53
N LEU A 37 -6.62 -2.72 -9.32
CA LEU A 37 -6.85 -3.45 -8.06
C LEU A 37 -8.28 -3.29 -7.52
N VAL A 38 -9.04 -2.34 -8.05
CA VAL A 38 -10.40 -2.04 -7.60
C VAL A 38 -11.36 -3.19 -7.89
N ASP A 39 -12.22 -3.48 -6.92
CA ASP A 39 -13.44 -4.24 -7.13
C ASP A 39 -14.42 -3.39 -7.96
N ALA A 40 -14.70 -3.80 -9.19
CA ALA A 40 -15.51 -3.03 -10.12
C ALA A 40 -16.96 -2.82 -9.65
N GLU A 41 -17.51 -3.70 -8.82
CA GLU A 41 -18.86 -3.57 -8.29
C GLU A 41 -18.90 -2.60 -7.11
N ARG A 42 -17.88 -2.64 -6.25
CA ARG A 42 -17.83 -1.84 -5.02
C ARG A 42 -17.14 -0.49 -5.19
N GLY A 43 -16.36 -0.31 -6.26
CA GLY A 43 -15.55 0.89 -6.50
C GLY A 43 -14.41 1.07 -5.48
N LEU A 44 -14.05 0.03 -4.73
CA LEU A 44 -13.02 0.05 -3.69
C LEU A 44 -12.03 -1.10 -3.89
N ILE A 45 -10.79 -0.93 -3.44
CA ILE A 45 -9.86 -2.05 -3.29
C ILE A 45 -10.29 -2.83 -2.06
N THR A 46 -10.75 -4.07 -2.26
CA THR A 46 -11.10 -5.01 -1.19
C THR A 46 -9.98 -6.02 -0.99
N LEU A 47 -10.01 -6.76 0.13
CA LEU A 47 -9.03 -7.84 0.36
C LEU A 47 -9.10 -8.89 -0.75
N GLU A 48 -10.31 -9.18 -1.22
CA GLU A 48 -10.55 -10.12 -2.30
C GLU A 48 -10.04 -9.59 -3.64
N SER A 49 -10.37 -8.34 -4.01
CA SER A 49 -9.92 -7.75 -5.27
C SER A 49 -8.40 -7.59 -5.31
N LEU A 50 -7.78 -7.21 -4.20
CA LEU A 50 -6.33 -7.11 -4.06
C LEU A 50 -5.66 -8.47 -4.29
N LYS A 51 -6.07 -9.52 -3.57
CA LYS A 51 -5.49 -10.87 -3.72
C LYS A 51 -5.71 -11.44 -5.13
N LYS A 52 -6.86 -11.17 -5.73
CA LYS A 52 -7.19 -11.63 -7.09
C LYS A 52 -6.39 -10.91 -8.16
N ASN A 53 -6.26 -9.59 -8.05
CA ASN A 53 -5.71 -8.74 -9.10
C ASN A 53 -4.20 -8.50 -8.97
N ALA A 54 -3.61 -8.67 -7.78
CA ALA A 54 -2.17 -8.52 -7.57
C ALA A 54 -1.33 -9.40 -8.52
N ARG A 55 -1.80 -10.62 -8.81
CA ARG A 55 -1.19 -11.52 -9.80
C ARG A 55 -1.06 -10.92 -11.19
N ARG A 56 -1.99 -10.05 -11.59
CA ARG A 56 -1.98 -9.38 -12.89
C ARG A 56 -0.93 -8.27 -12.97
N LEU A 57 -0.52 -7.74 -11.82
CA LEU A 57 0.53 -6.74 -11.69
C LEU A 57 1.92 -7.36 -11.47
N GLY A 58 2.05 -8.68 -11.67
CA GLY A 58 3.32 -9.41 -11.50
C GLY A 58 3.71 -9.63 -10.04
N LEU A 59 2.84 -9.30 -9.08
CA LEU A 59 3.00 -9.72 -7.69
C LEU A 59 2.61 -11.21 -7.60
N GLY A 60 3.36 -12.01 -6.85
CA GLY A 60 3.05 -13.43 -6.67
C GLY A 60 1.72 -13.68 -5.95
N GLU A 61 1.55 -14.88 -5.41
CA GLU A 61 0.42 -15.12 -4.50
C GLU A 61 0.58 -14.27 -3.23
N LEU A 62 -0.34 -13.35 -3.00
CA LEU A 62 -0.40 -12.60 -1.75
C LEU A 62 -1.05 -13.46 -0.65
N GLY A 63 -0.28 -13.70 0.40
CA GLY A 63 -0.81 -14.24 1.66
C GLY A 63 -1.83 -13.29 2.29
N GLU A 64 -2.71 -13.83 3.13
CA GLU A 64 -3.78 -13.03 3.74
C GLU A 64 -3.25 -11.94 4.67
N GLU A 65 -2.29 -12.27 5.53
CA GLU A 65 -1.62 -11.30 6.41
C GLU A 65 -0.96 -10.17 5.60
N GLN A 66 -0.24 -10.52 4.53
CA GLN A 66 0.41 -9.55 3.66
C GLN A 66 -0.61 -8.64 2.95
N ALA A 67 -1.73 -9.19 2.48
CA ALA A 67 -2.78 -8.42 1.84
C ALA A 67 -3.51 -7.48 2.82
N VAL A 68 -3.70 -7.90 4.08
CA VAL A 68 -4.26 -7.04 5.14
C VAL A 68 -3.32 -5.88 5.46
N GLU A 69 -2.01 -6.13 5.59
CA GLU A 69 -1.02 -5.08 5.82
C GLU A 69 -0.96 -4.09 4.65
N MET A 70 -1.02 -4.57 3.40
CA MET A 70 -1.09 -3.70 2.23
C MET A 70 -2.35 -2.83 2.21
N LEU A 71 -3.51 -3.38 2.61
CA LEU A 71 -4.75 -2.60 2.72
C LEU A 71 -4.67 -1.55 3.82
N ARG A 72 -4.10 -1.89 4.99
CA ARG A 72 -3.87 -0.92 6.07
C ARG A 72 -3.02 0.24 5.58
N ALA A 73 -1.89 -0.04 4.95
CA ALA A 73 -1.03 0.98 4.39
C ALA A 73 -1.76 1.86 3.35
N CYS A 74 -2.61 1.29 2.49
CA CYS A 74 -3.41 2.08 1.54
C CYS A 74 -4.45 2.97 2.23
N LEU A 75 -5.10 2.48 3.29
CA LEU A 75 -6.08 3.26 4.05
C LEU A 75 -5.41 4.36 4.88
N ASP A 76 -4.22 4.11 5.44
CA ASP A 76 -3.43 5.09 6.19
C ASP A 76 -2.93 6.23 5.30
N LEU A 77 -2.73 6.00 4.01
CA LEU A 77 -2.43 7.05 3.03
C LEU A 77 -3.64 7.93 2.70
N VAL A 78 -4.86 7.40 2.83
CA VAL A 78 -6.11 8.11 2.47
C VAL A 78 -6.75 8.79 3.68
N ASN A 79 -6.50 8.26 4.88
CA ASN A 79 -6.97 8.83 6.13
C ASN A 79 -5.76 9.13 7.02
N PRO A 80 -5.16 10.33 6.94
CA PRO A 80 -4.19 10.72 7.95
C PRO A 80 -4.94 10.73 9.29
N VAL A 81 -4.79 9.65 10.07
CA VAL A 81 -5.20 9.62 11.46
C VAL A 81 -4.47 10.79 12.08
N ASN A 82 -5.21 11.86 12.39
CA ASN A 82 -4.67 12.97 13.14
C ASN A 82 -4.09 12.37 14.44
N PRO A 83 -2.76 12.45 14.67
CA PRO A 83 -2.14 11.82 15.83
C PRO A 83 -2.71 12.34 17.15
N ASP A 84 -3.34 13.53 17.16
CA ASP A 84 -4.04 14.08 18.32
C ASP A 84 -5.36 13.36 18.65
N LEU A 85 -5.95 12.62 17.70
CA LEU A 85 -7.18 11.84 17.90
C LEU A 85 -6.90 10.40 18.39
N ALA A 86 -5.64 9.96 18.43
CA ALA A 86 -5.26 8.61 18.86
C ALA A 86 -5.04 8.46 20.37
N ASN A 87 -5.24 9.52 21.17
CA ASN A 87 -5.06 9.46 22.62
C ASN A 87 -6.42 9.47 23.38
N PRO A 88 -6.90 8.31 23.88
CA PRO A 88 -8.10 8.24 24.73
C PRO A 88 -7.90 8.80 26.16
N GLU A 89 -6.70 9.26 26.53
CA GLU A 89 -6.37 9.67 27.91
C GLU A 89 -6.05 11.17 28.09
N ALA A 90 -6.22 12.02 27.07
CA ALA A 90 -5.97 13.48 27.18
C ALA A 90 -7.05 14.28 27.97
N GLY A 91 -7.81 13.60 28.84
CA GLY A 91 -8.94 14.19 29.57
C GLY A 91 -9.19 13.56 30.94
N LYS A 92 -8.15 13.04 31.60
CA LYS A 92 -8.23 12.70 33.02
C LYS A 92 -7.20 13.52 33.80
N SER A 93 -7.73 14.57 34.42
CA SER A 93 -7.34 15.22 35.67
C SER A 93 -5.89 15.64 35.87
#